data_AF-A0A2C9K9B2-F1
#
_entry.id   AF-A0A2C9K9B2-F1
#
_cell.length_a   1.000
_cell.length_b   1.000
_cell.length_c   1.000
_cell.angle_alpha   90.00
_cell.angle_beta   90.00
_cell.angle_gamma   90.00
#
_symmetry.space_group_name_H-M   'P 1'
#
loop_
_entity.id
_entity.type
_entity.pdbx_description
1 polymer ?
#
loop_
_entity_poly.entity_id
_entity_poly.type
_entity_poly.pdbx_seq_one_letter_code
_entity_poly.pdbx_strand_id
1 'polypeptide(L)'
;MTRFVVGAVAFCLAFKHSWTLSLPILDCPLRKCPATECVNGFLLDENGCPTCECNQCPPSICPLIKCPIVHVTDANGCVDCRCGPQPCPALDCWNIAKCPYGFATDSNGCKTCRCAPKPCPILDCRQDIFCPNGFATDANGCQTCSCKPKCELPVCPNIRCPNGFATDANGCQTCSCKPKCELPVCPNIKCPNGLATDANGCLTCQCKECPIVACKCPNETIWFEKNGCKVCSCQSRLIELPIDTLA
;
A
#
# COMPACT_ATOMS: atom_id res chain seq x y z
N MET A 1 54.63 8.22 32.54
CA MET A 1 55.83 8.82 31.92
C MET A 1 55.84 8.41 30.46
N THR A 2 55.37 9.29 29.56
CA THR A 2 56.19 10.06 28.59
C THR A 2 56.54 9.18 27.36
N ARG A 3 55.84 9.25 26.21
CA ARG A 3 56.02 10.17 25.03
C ARG A 3 57.50 10.25 24.56
N PHE A 4 57.90 10.13 23.29
CA PHE A 4 57.50 10.72 22.00
C PHE A 4 57.98 9.79 20.84
N VAL A 5 57.24 9.49 19.75
CA VAL A 5 56.88 10.28 18.53
C VAL A 5 58.07 10.65 17.62
N VAL A 6 58.11 10.05 16.42
CA VAL A 6 58.24 10.66 15.08
C VAL A 6 57.69 9.59 14.10
N GLY A 7 56.79 9.77 13.14
CA GLY A 7 56.24 10.96 12.49
C GLY A 7 56.15 10.68 10.99
N ALA A 8 54.93 10.43 10.47
CA ALA A 8 54.59 10.69 9.08
C ALA A 8 53.10 11.05 9.03
N VAL A 9 52.83 12.19 8.41
CA VAL A 9 51.66 13.06 8.61
C VAL A 9 50.86 13.13 7.31
N ALA A 10 49.53 13.21 7.46
CA ALA A 10 48.52 13.68 6.49
C ALA A 10 48.32 12.84 5.21
N PHE A 11 47.10 12.52 4.78
CA PHE A 11 45.92 13.39 4.69
C PHE A 11 44.62 12.65 5.05
N CYS A 12 43.88 13.19 6.01
CA CYS A 12 42.43 13.01 6.10
C CYS A 12 41.78 13.83 4.97
N LEU A 13 41.21 13.18 3.97
CA LEU A 13 40.15 13.77 3.16
C LEU A 13 38.85 13.08 3.50
N ALA A 14 37.95 13.90 4.04
CA ALA A 14 36.60 13.54 4.44
C ALA A 14 35.84 12.89 3.29
N PHE A 15 35.53 11.60 3.41
CA PHE A 15 34.47 10.98 2.61
C PHE A 15 33.29 10.70 3.53
N LYS A 16 32.29 11.58 3.42
CA LYS A 16 30.94 11.36 3.90
C LYS A 16 30.46 10.03 3.29
N HIS A 17 30.33 8.99 4.10
CA HIS A 17 29.61 7.78 3.70
C HIS A 17 28.11 8.12 3.63
N SER A 18 27.73 8.75 2.53
CA SER A 18 26.36 8.80 2.04
C SER A 18 26.06 7.39 1.54
N TRP A 19 25.39 6.59 2.36
CA TRP A 19 24.84 5.30 1.96
C TRP A 19 23.69 5.55 0.97
N THR A 20 24.03 5.86 -0.27
CA THR A 20 23.13 5.64 -1.38
C THR A 20 23.16 4.14 -1.63
N LEU A 21 22.03 3.48 -1.38
CA LEU A 21 21.77 2.11 -1.81
C LEU A 21 21.70 2.13 -3.35
N SER A 22 22.86 2.26 -3.99
CA SER A 22 23.00 2.10 -5.43
C SER A 22 22.82 0.62 -5.68
N LEU A 23 21.69 0.23 -6.28
CA LEU A 23 21.56 -1.09 -6.90
C LEU A 23 22.84 -1.33 -7.71
N PRO A 24 23.60 -2.42 -7.46
CA PRO A 24 24.78 -2.68 -8.24
C PRO A 24 24.34 -2.81 -9.69
N ILE A 25 24.84 -1.91 -10.53
CA ILE A 25 24.80 -2.05 -11.97
C ILE A 25 25.50 -3.38 -12.23
N LEU A 26 24.72 -4.40 -12.60
CA LEU A 26 25.25 -5.71 -12.90
C LEU A 26 25.98 -5.61 -14.25
N ASP A 27 27.26 -5.21 -14.19
CA ASP A 27 28.13 -5.07 -15.36
C ASP A 27 28.57 -6.45 -15.84
N CYS A 28 27.80 -7.04 -16.75
CA CYS A 28 28.12 -8.33 -17.36
C CYS A 28 29.12 -8.19 -18.52
N PRO A 29 30.09 -9.11 -18.66
CA PRO A 29 31.02 -9.10 -19.78
C PRO A 29 30.29 -9.36 -21.10
N LEU A 30 30.63 -8.59 -22.14
CA LEU A 30 30.07 -8.77 -23.49
C LEU A 30 30.58 -10.08 -24.10
N ARG A 31 29.71 -11.10 -24.15
CA ARG A 31 29.99 -12.40 -24.77
C ARG A 31 29.39 -12.42 -26.18
N LYS A 32 30.18 -12.80 -27.19
CA LYS A 32 29.69 -13.04 -28.56
C LYS A 32 29.18 -14.47 -28.65
N CYS A 33 27.88 -14.67 -28.45
CA CYS A 33 27.27 -16.00 -28.51
C CYS A 33 26.92 -16.38 -29.96
N PRO A 34 27.08 -17.66 -30.34
CA PRO A 34 26.71 -18.15 -31.68
C PRO A 34 25.19 -18.22 -31.87
N ALA A 35 24.43 -18.38 -30.78
CA ALA A 35 22.99 -18.21 -30.75
C ALA A 35 22.69 -16.77 -30.27
N THR A 36 22.01 -15.99 -31.12
CA THR A 36 21.59 -14.62 -30.78
C THR A 36 20.27 -14.59 -30.01
N GLU A 37 19.50 -15.68 -30.04
CA GLU A 37 18.19 -15.77 -29.43
C GLU A 37 17.98 -17.18 -28.84
N CYS A 38 17.79 -17.26 -27.53
CA CYS A 38 17.30 -18.47 -26.85
C CYS A 38 15.82 -18.25 -26.51
N VAL A 39 14.95 -19.19 -26.91
CA VAL A 39 13.49 -19.10 -26.70
C VAL A 39 13.12 -18.95 -25.21
N ASN A 40 13.87 -19.60 -24.32
CA ASN A 40 13.65 -19.59 -22.86
C ASN A 40 14.73 -18.80 -22.10
N GLY A 41 15.43 -17.89 -22.78
CA GLY A 41 16.56 -17.14 -22.21
C GLY A 41 17.85 -17.95 -22.06
N PHE A 42 18.88 -17.28 -21.56
CA PHE A 42 20.21 -17.83 -21.34
C PHE A 42 20.37 -18.28 -19.88
N LEU A 43 21.16 -19.34 -19.66
CA LEU A 43 21.61 -19.76 -18.34
C LEU A 43 22.45 -18.66 -17.70
N LEU A 44 22.26 -18.41 -16.42
CA LEU A 44 23.04 -17.42 -15.66
C LEU A 44 24.23 -18.08 -14.95
N ASP A 45 25.36 -17.40 -14.90
CA ASP A 45 26.51 -17.81 -14.07
C ASP A 45 26.28 -17.50 -12.58
N GLU A 46 27.24 -17.86 -11.72
CA GLU A 46 27.17 -17.66 -10.26
C GLU A 46 27.00 -16.19 -9.84
N ASN A 47 27.30 -15.24 -10.73
CA ASN A 47 27.13 -13.80 -10.49
C ASN A 47 25.82 -13.26 -11.11
N GLY A 48 24.99 -14.11 -11.72
CA GLY A 48 23.74 -13.71 -12.36
C GLY A 48 23.92 -13.17 -13.79
N CYS A 49 25.07 -13.38 -14.44
CA CYS A 49 25.30 -12.91 -15.80
C CYS A 49 24.94 -13.97 -16.86
N PRO A 50 24.35 -13.56 -18.01
CA PRO A 50 23.96 -14.52 -19.05
C PRO A 50 25.19 -15.19 -19.69
N THR A 51 25.12 -16.51 -19.77
CA THR A 51 26.07 -17.37 -20.49
C THR A 51 25.62 -17.56 -21.94
N CYS A 52 26.39 -18.27 -22.77
CA CYS A 52 25.97 -18.63 -24.13
C CYS A 52 25.21 -19.96 -24.21
N GLU A 53 24.79 -20.51 -23.07
CA GLU A 53 24.00 -21.74 -23.00
C GLU A 53 22.51 -21.40 -22.81
N CYS A 54 21.61 -22.05 -23.53
CA CYS A 54 20.17 -21.80 -23.43
C CYS A 54 19.53 -22.60 -22.28
N ASN A 55 18.54 -22.03 -21.60
CA ASN A 55 17.76 -22.75 -20.60
C ASN A 55 16.95 -23.90 -21.23
N GLN A 56 17.13 -25.11 -20.69
CA GLN A 56 16.33 -26.27 -21.06
C GLN A 56 15.15 -26.41 -20.10
N CYS A 57 14.00 -25.89 -20.50
CA CYS A 57 12.76 -26.08 -19.74
C CYS A 57 12.15 -27.45 -20.08
N PRO A 58 11.65 -28.21 -19.09
CA PRO A 58 10.81 -29.37 -19.37
C PRO A 58 9.55 -28.93 -20.15
N PRO A 59 8.93 -29.81 -20.95
CA PRO A 59 7.71 -29.48 -21.68
C PRO A 59 6.56 -29.18 -20.70
N SER A 60 6.36 -27.90 -20.40
CA SER A 60 5.29 -27.41 -19.53
C SER A 60 3.99 -27.30 -20.34
N ILE A 61 3.16 -28.34 -20.32
CA ILE A 61 1.76 -28.23 -20.78
C ILE A 61 0.96 -27.63 -19.63
N CYS A 62 0.86 -26.30 -19.58
CA CYS A 62 -0.05 -25.67 -18.64
C CYS A 62 -1.50 -26.04 -19.00
N PRO A 63 -2.37 -26.35 -18.02
CA PRO A 63 -3.81 -26.38 -18.26
C PRO A 63 -4.22 -25.06 -18.91
N LEU A 64 -5.31 -25.03 -19.71
CA LEU A 64 -5.83 -23.86 -20.44
C LEU A 64 -6.33 -22.72 -19.52
N ILE A 65 -5.54 -22.38 -18.50
CA ILE A 65 -5.70 -21.22 -17.65
C ILE A 65 -5.25 -20.04 -18.51
N LYS A 66 -6.23 -19.27 -19.00
CA LYS A 66 -5.94 -17.97 -19.59
C LYS A 66 -5.54 -17.02 -18.47
N CYS A 67 -4.24 -16.82 -18.28
CA CYS A 67 -3.78 -15.72 -17.42
C CYS A 67 -4.14 -14.38 -18.09
N PRO A 68 -4.66 -13.39 -17.33
CA PRO A 68 -5.04 -12.10 -17.89
C PRO A 68 -3.87 -11.33 -18.51
N ILE A 69 -2.63 -11.63 -18.10
CA ILE A 69 -1.44 -10.90 -18.53
C ILE A 69 -0.26 -11.85 -18.78
N VAL A 70 0.26 -12.51 -17.74
CA VAL A 70 1.51 -13.29 -17.85
C VAL A 70 1.60 -14.40 -16.80
N HIS A 71 2.22 -15.51 -17.19
CA HIS A 71 2.62 -16.59 -16.29
C HIS A 71 3.90 -16.19 -15.56
N VAL A 72 4.03 -16.54 -14.28
CA VAL A 72 5.30 -16.32 -13.58
C VAL A 72 6.39 -17.19 -14.23
N THR A 73 7.62 -16.70 -14.23
CA THR A 73 8.80 -17.49 -14.60
C THR A 73 9.61 -17.81 -13.36
N ASP A 74 10.25 -18.99 -13.33
CA ASP A 74 11.19 -19.34 -12.28
C ASP A 74 12.53 -18.58 -12.42
N ALA A 75 13.48 -18.86 -11.52
CA ALA A 75 14.80 -18.23 -11.53
C ALA A 75 15.63 -18.55 -12.79
N ASN A 76 15.26 -19.58 -13.55
CA ASN A 76 15.89 -19.99 -14.80
C ASN A 76 15.09 -19.51 -16.03
N GLY A 77 14.08 -18.64 -15.85
CA GLY A 77 13.27 -18.12 -16.94
C GLY A 77 12.24 -19.12 -17.50
N CYS A 78 12.03 -20.27 -16.87
CA CYS A 78 11.03 -21.25 -17.31
C CYS A 78 9.63 -20.86 -16.85
N VAL A 79 8.64 -21.05 -17.74
CA VAL A 79 7.23 -20.73 -17.47
C VAL A 79 6.68 -21.64 -16.37
N ASP A 80 6.19 -21.03 -15.29
CA ASP A 80 5.44 -21.66 -14.22
C ASP A 80 3.94 -21.37 -14.42
N CYS A 81 3.10 -22.41 -14.34
CA CYS A 81 1.67 -22.35 -14.69
C CYS A 81 0.80 -21.56 -13.69
N ARG A 82 1.41 -20.76 -12.82
CA ARG A 82 0.73 -19.78 -11.96
C ARG A 82 0.67 -18.44 -12.68
N CYS A 83 -0.45 -17.74 -12.54
CA CYS A 83 -0.53 -16.36 -13.02
C CYS A 83 0.22 -15.43 -12.07
N GLY A 84 0.94 -14.45 -12.63
CA GLY A 84 1.52 -13.36 -11.84
C GLY A 84 0.43 -12.54 -11.14
N PRO A 85 0.80 -11.80 -10.07
CA PRO A 85 -0.12 -10.85 -9.46
C PRO A 85 -0.59 -9.85 -10.51
N GLN A 86 -1.88 -9.48 -10.48
CA GLN A 86 -2.36 -8.45 -11.38
C GLN A 86 -1.60 -7.13 -11.10
N PRO A 87 -1.01 -6.50 -12.13
CA PRO A 87 -0.38 -5.21 -12.00
C PRO A 87 -1.46 -4.20 -11.62
N CYS A 88 -1.08 -3.28 -10.75
CA CYS A 88 -1.96 -2.20 -10.38
C CYS A 88 -2.33 -1.37 -11.61
N PRO A 89 -3.59 -0.90 -11.72
CA PRO A 89 -3.97 0.00 -12.79
C PRO A 89 -3.09 1.24 -12.76
N ALA A 90 -2.64 1.69 -13.92
CA ALA A 90 -1.90 2.94 -14.05
C ALA A 90 -2.78 4.08 -13.50
N LEU A 91 -2.36 4.67 -12.39
CA LEU A 91 -3.13 5.68 -11.66
C LEU A 91 -2.31 6.97 -11.59
N ASP A 92 -2.85 8.03 -12.20
CA ASP A 92 -2.25 9.36 -12.16
C ASP A 92 -2.99 10.24 -11.15
N CYS A 93 -2.29 10.64 -10.09
CA CYS A 93 -2.85 11.37 -8.95
C CYS A 93 -2.41 12.84 -8.92
N TRP A 94 -2.41 13.50 -10.10
CA TRP A 94 -1.95 14.88 -10.34
C TRP A 94 -2.50 15.94 -9.37
N ASN A 95 -3.72 15.76 -8.86
CA ASN A 95 -4.38 16.66 -7.93
C ASN A 95 -3.89 16.55 -6.48
N ILE A 96 -3.03 15.57 -6.19
CA ILE A 96 -2.42 15.35 -4.88
C ILE A 96 -0.91 15.45 -5.07
N ALA A 97 -0.45 16.68 -5.31
CA ALA A 97 0.96 16.94 -5.59
C ALA A 97 1.86 16.73 -4.36
N LYS A 98 1.29 16.67 -3.16
CA LYS A 98 2.05 16.52 -1.91
C LYS A 98 1.26 15.72 -0.87
N CYS A 99 1.39 14.40 -0.90
CA CYS A 99 1.16 13.62 0.29
C CYS A 99 2.45 13.58 1.11
N PRO A 100 2.50 14.17 2.31
CA PRO A 100 3.69 14.13 3.16
C PRO A 100 4.11 12.69 3.53
N TYR A 101 3.19 11.74 3.44
CA TYR A 101 3.39 10.34 3.81
C TYR A 101 3.10 9.36 2.66
N GLY A 102 3.05 9.85 1.42
CA GLY A 102 2.73 9.04 0.26
C GLY A 102 1.24 8.72 0.09
N PHE A 103 0.94 7.87 -0.89
CA PHE A 103 -0.42 7.50 -1.28
C PHE A 103 -0.92 6.29 -0.51
N ALA A 104 -2.19 6.31 -0.11
CA ALA A 104 -2.84 5.16 0.49
C ALA A 104 -2.98 4.01 -0.51
N THR A 105 -2.91 2.77 -0.04
CA THR A 105 -3.11 1.57 -0.86
C THR A 105 -4.48 0.93 -0.62
N ASP A 106 -4.99 0.23 -1.63
CA ASP A 106 -6.18 -0.62 -1.50
C ASP A 106 -5.82 -2.00 -0.92
N SER A 107 -6.82 -2.89 -0.82
CA SER A 107 -6.66 -4.26 -0.30
C SER A 107 -5.74 -5.14 -1.13
N ASN A 108 -5.47 -4.77 -2.38
CA ASN A 108 -4.55 -5.47 -3.28
C ASN A 108 -3.15 -4.85 -3.28
N GLY A 109 -2.90 -3.85 -2.42
CA GLY A 109 -1.63 -3.13 -2.35
C GLY A 109 -1.46 -2.07 -3.44
N CYS A 110 -2.50 -1.75 -4.20
CA CYS A 110 -2.43 -0.77 -5.28
C CYS A 110 -2.63 0.64 -4.76
N LYS A 111 -1.79 1.57 -5.23
CA LYS A 111 -1.86 2.99 -4.85
C LYS A 111 -3.22 3.56 -5.25
N THR A 112 -3.75 4.42 -4.39
CA THR A 112 -5.00 5.16 -4.60
C THR A 112 -4.70 6.65 -4.61
N CYS A 113 -5.53 7.46 -5.27
CA CYS A 113 -5.41 8.93 -5.20
C CYS A 113 -6.01 9.50 -3.91
N ARG A 114 -5.54 8.97 -2.78
CA ARG A 114 -5.82 9.47 -1.43
C ARG A 114 -4.48 9.51 -0.69
N CYS A 115 -4.26 10.52 0.14
CA CYS A 115 -3.07 10.50 0.98
C CYS A 115 -3.17 9.42 2.04
N ALA A 116 -2.06 8.74 2.27
CA ALA A 116 -1.90 7.92 3.44
C ALA A 116 -2.06 8.80 4.69
N PRO A 117 -2.69 8.29 5.75
CA PRO A 117 -2.71 8.98 7.02
C PRO A 117 -1.27 9.19 7.52
N LYS A 118 -1.10 10.15 8.44
CA LYS A 118 0.18 10.32 9.12
C LYS A 118 0.61 8.99 9.74
N PRO A 119 1.79 8.45 9.39
CA PRO A 119 2.30 7.24 10.01
C PRO A 119 2.51 7.55 11.49
N CYS A 120 2.20 6.56 12.31
CA CYS A 120 2.42 6.69 13.73
C CYS A 120 3.91 6.89 14.00
N PRO A 121 4.27 7.81 14.90
CA PRO A 121 5.66 7.99 15.28
C PRO A 121 6.21 6.67 15.83
N ILE A 122 7.47 6.36 15.53
CA ILE A 122 8.17 5.26 16.19
C ILE A 122 8.21 5.61 17.67
N LEU A 123 7.53 4.80 18.46
CA LEU A 123 7.33 5.05 19.87
C LEU A 123 8.38 4.27 20.65
N ASP A 124 9.37 4.98 21.19
CA ASP A 124 10.35 4.41 22.12
C ASP A 124 9.85 4.66 23.55
N CYS A 125 9.01 3.75 24.04
CA CYS A 125 8.60 3.77 25.43
C CYS A 125 9.71 3.20 26.30
N ARG A 126 9.83 3.71 27.52
CA ARG A 126 10.73 3.14 28.52
C ARG A 126 10.47 1.63 28.61
N GLN A 127 11.54 0.85 28.50
CA GLN A 127 11.50 -0.63 28.44
C GLN A 127 10.78 -1.28 29.64
N ASP A 128 10.62 -0.54 30.75
CA ASP A 128 9.98 -0.99 31.98
C ASP A 128 8.44 -0.81 31.99
N ILE A 129 7.84 -0.18 30.98
CA ILE A 129 6.39 0.06 30.94
C ILE A 129 5.67 -1.20 30.43
N PHE A 130 5.00 -1.90 31.35
CA PHE A 130 4.08 -2.98 31.05
C PHE A 130 2.63 -2.52 31.26
N CYS A 131 1.85 -2.49 30.17
CA CYS A 131 0.43 -2.14 30.22
C CYS A 131 -0.43 -3.41 30.09
N PRO A 132 -1.07 -3.91 31.17
CA PRO A 132 -1.84 -5.16 31.15
C PRO A 132 -3.05 -5.10 30.20
N ASN A 133 -3.61 -3.91 29.99
CA ASN A 133 -4.74 -3.67 29.08
C ASN A 133 -4.30 -3.11 27.72
N GLY A 134 -2.99 -3.11 27.43
CA GLY A 134 -2.41 -2.51 26.24
C GLY A 134 -2.20 -0.99 26.34
N PHE A 135 -1.55 -0.44 25.32
CA PHE A 135 -1.23 0.98 25.20
C PHE A 135 -2.42 1.80 24.71
N ALA A 136 -2.58 3.01 25.26
CA ALA A 136 -3.57 3.97 24.81
C ALA A 136 -3.21 4.52 23.43
N THR A 137 -4.22 4.91 22.65
CA THR A 137 -4.06 5.52 21.33
C THR A 137 -4.46 6.99 21.35
N ASP A 138 -3.79 7.81 20.55
CA ASP A 138 -4.16 9.20 20.33
C ASP A 138 -5.38 9.35 19.39
N ALA A 139 -5.78 10.58 19.10
CA ALA A 139 -6.89 10.89 18.20
C ALA A 139 -6.68 10.43 16.75
N ASN A 140 -5.44 10.13 16.35
CA ASN A 140 -5.09 9.60 15.02
C ASN A 140 -5.02 8.05 15.03
N GLY A 141 -5.29 7.41 16.17
CA GLY A 141 -5.19 5.96 16.34
C GLY A 141 -3.76 5.46 16.60
N CYS A 142 -2.82 6.36 16.86
CA CYS A 142 -1.43 6.00 17.11
C CYS A 142 -1.18 5.65 18.58
N GLN A 143 -0.46 4.57 18.82
CA GLN A 143 -0.10 4.16 20.18
C GLN A 143 0.71 5.25 20.90
N THR A 144 0.49 5.37 22.20
CA THR A 144 1.15 6.31 23.11
C THR A 144 1.80 5.53 24.26
N CYS A 145 2.80 6.11 24.94
CA CYS A 145 3.45 5.45 26.09
C CYS A 145 2.61 5.48 27.37
N SER A 146 1.32 5.73 27.25
CA SER A 146 0.36 5.67 28.34
C SER A 146 -0.40 4.36 28.27
N CYS A 147 -0.64 3.72 29.41
CA CYS A 147 -1.50 2.55 29.45
C CYS A 147 -2.95 2.94 29.22
N LYS A 148 -3.72 2.05 28.57
CA LYS A 148 -5.18 2.18 28.60
C LYS A 148 -5.65 2.19 30.06
N PRO A 149 -6.65 3.02 30.39
CA PRO A 149 -7.23 3.02 31.73
C PRO A 149 -7.68 1.60 32.06
N LYS A 150 -7.52 1.22 33.33
CA LYS A 150 -8.06 -0.04 33.81
C LYS A 150 -9.58 0.07 33.77
N CYS A 151 -10.20 -0.61 32.81
CA CYS A 151 -11.63 -0.79 32.83
C CYS A 151 -11.95 -1.79 33.94
N GLU A 152 -12.51 -1.32 35.04
CA GLU A 152 -13.15 -2.21 35.99
C GLU A 152 -14.41 -2.72 35.32
N LEU A 153 -14.53 -4.05 35.17
CA LEU A 153 -15.76 -4.65 34.67
C LEU A 153 -16.88 -4.26 35.64
N PRO A 154 -17.87 -3.45 35.20
CA PRO A 154 -18.89 -3.02 36.12
C PRO A 154 -19.72 -4.24 36.53
N VAL A 155 -20.07 -4.31 37.82
CA VAL A 155 -21.01 -5.33 38.32
C VAL A 155 -22.38 -4.94 37.80
N CYS A 156 -22.74 -5.48 36.63
CA CYS A 156 -24.04 -5.24 36.06
C CYS A 156 -25.09 -6.11 36.75
N PRO A 157 -26.31 -5.58 36.99
CA PRO A 157 -27.47 -6.43 37.28
C PRO A 157 -27.61 -7.45 36.13
N ASN A 158 -28.34 -8.55 36.37
CA ASN A 158 -28.44 -9.70 35.47
C ASN A 158 -29.14 -9.35 34.13
N ILE A 159 -28.48 -8.53 33.31
CA ILE A 159 -28.93 -7.96 32.06
C ILE A 159 -28.22 -8.70 30.93
N ARG A 160 -29.01 -9.20 29.99
CA ARG A 160 -28.49 -9.87 28.79
C ARG A 160 -28.63 -8.93 27.61
N CYS A 161 -27.51 -8.45 27.11
CA CYS A 161 -27.48 -7.60 25.93
C CYS A 161 -27.18 -8.46 24.68
N PRO A 162 -28.17 -8.75 23.83
CA PRO A 162 -27.98 -9.61 22.65
C PRO A 162 -26.98 -9.04 21.63
N ASN A 163 -26.83 -7.72 21.59
CA ASN A 163 -25.88 -7.01 20.71
C ASN A 163 -24.60 -6.59 21.45
N GLY A 164 -24.38 -7.11 22.66
CA GLY A 164 -23.29 -6.72 23.55
C GLY A 164 -23.55 -5.43 24.33
N PHE A 165 -22.64 -5.14 25.26
CA PHE A 165 -22.71 -3.98 26.14
C PHE A 165 -22.13 -2.73 25.47
N ALA A 166 -22.69 -1.57 25.77
CA ALA A 166 -22.22 -0.27 25.33
C ALA A 166 -20.90 0.10 26.03
N THR A 167 -20.10 0.96 25.40
CA THR A 167 -18.83 1.43 25.95
C THR A 167 -18.88 2.93 26.23
N ASP A 168 -18.16 3.38 27.25
CA ASP A 168 -17.97 4.80 27.54
C ASP A 168 -16.95 5.46 26.60
N ALA A 169 -16.66 6.74 26.82
CA ALA A 169 -15.69 7.50 26.03
C ALA A 169 -14.25 6.96 26.10
N ASN A 170 -13.93 6.16 27.13
CA ASN A 170 -12.64 5.50 27.29
C ASN A 170 -12.62 4.08 26.70
N GLY A 171 -13.72 3.64 26.10
CA GLY A 171 -13.89 2.29 25.57
C GLY A 171 -14.17 1.24 26.65
N CYS A 172 -14.46 1.64 27.88
CA CYS A 172 -14.80 0.73 28.96
C CYS A 172 -16.27 0.32 28.89
N GLN A 173 -16.53 -0.96 29.11
CA GLN A 173 -17.88 -1.51 29.13
C GLN A 173 -18.74 -0.81 30.19
N THR A 174 -19.97 -0.48 29.83
CA THR A 174 -21.00 0.05 30.73
C THR A 174 -22.11 -0.98 30.90
N CYS A 175 -22.95 -0.84 31.93
CA CYS A 175 -24.12 -1.71 32.13
C CYS A 175 -25.32 -1.37 31.26
N SER A 176 -25.10 -0.65 30.16
CA SER A 176 -26.10 -0.33 29.16
C SER A 176 -25.91 -1.25 27.96
N CYS A 177 -26.99 -1.69 27.32
CA CYS A 177 -26.88 -2.48 26.10
C CYS A 177 -26.58 -1.59 24.89
N LYS A 178 -25.83 -2.12 23.91
CA LYS A 178 -25.76 -1.49 22.60
C LYS A 178 -27.16 -1.42 21.99
N PRO A 179 -27.52 -0.31 21.32
CA PRO A 179 -28.79 -0.19 20.65
C PRO A 179 -28.95 -1.33 19.63
N LYS A 180 -30.19 -1.82 19.49
CA LYS A 180 -30.50 -2.82 18.47
C LYS A 180 -30.51 -2.14 17.11
N CYS A 181 -29.45 -2.35 16.34
CA CYS A 181 -29.44 -1.99 14.94
C CYS A 181 -30.12 -3.11 14.15
N GLU A 182 -31.32 -2.86 13.66
CA GLU A 182 -31.91 -3.70 12.62
C GLU A 182 -31.32 -3.27 11.27
N LEU A 183 -30.95 -4.23 10.43
CA LEU A 183 -30.55 -3.90 9.07
C LEU A 183 -31.74 -3.23 8.38
N PRO A 184 -31.61 -1.97 7.95
CA PRO A 184 -32.74 -1.27 7.37
C PRO A 184 -33.10 -1.93 6.03
N VAL A 185 -34.36 -2.31 5.87
CA VAL A 185 -34.88 -2.72 4.57
C VAL A 185 -35.10 -1.46 3.77
N CYS A 186 -34.21 -1.20 2.81
CA CYS A 186 -34.25 0.00 1.96
C CYS A 186 -34.73 -0.39 0.55
N PRO A 187 -36.04 -0.60 0.34
CA PRO A 187 -36.55 -0.97 -0.97
C PRO A 187 -36.26 0.16 -1.97
N ASN A 188 -35.76 -0.21 -3.15
CA ASN A 188 -35.46 0.71 -4.25
C ASN A 188 -34.34 1.74 -3.99
N ILE A 189 -33.56 1.60 -2.93
CA ILE A 189 -32.38 2.43 -2.68
C ILE A 189 -31.12 1.64 -3.05
N LYS A 190 -30.42 2.12 -4.08
CA LYS A 190 -29.06 1.68 -4.41
C LYS A 190 -28.12 2.82 -4.07
N CYS A 191 -27.39 2.67 -2.97
CA CYS A 191 -26.37 3.63 -2.56
C CYS A 191 -25.00 3.11 -3.00
N PRO A 192 -24.41 3.66 -4.07
CA PRO A 192 -23.15 3.16 -4.58
C PRO A 192 -21.92 3.43 -3.68
N ASN A 193 -22.02 4.33 -2.70
CA ASN A 193 -21.03 4.48 -1.61
C ASN A 193 -21.47 3.83 -0.28
N GLY A 194 -22.54 3.05 -0.30
CA GLY A 194 -23.15 2.46 0.89
C GLY A 194 -24.10 3.40 1.63
N LEU A 195 -24.77 2.82 2.62
CA LEU A 195 -25.74 3.49 3.48
C LEU A 195 -25.04 4.32 4.56
N ALA A 196 -25.62 5.46 4.90
CA ALA A 196 -25.22 6.30 6.01
C ALA A 196 -25.52 5.62 7.35
N THR A 197 -24.93 6.12 8.43
CA THR A 197 -25.20 5.65 9.79
C THR A 197 -25.81 6.76 10.63
N ASP A 198 -26.70 6.41 11.54
CA ASP A 198 -27.26 7.34 12.52
C ASP A 198 -26.27 7.64 13.66
N ALA A 199 -26.70 8.45 14.64
CA ALA A 199 -25.89 8.80 15.81
C ALA A 199 -25.53 7.59 16.70
N ASN A 200 -26.23 6.46 16.55
CA ASN A 200 -25.98 5.21 17.25
C ASN A 200 -25.09 4.25 16.43
N GLY A 201 -24.67 4.65 15.23
CA GLY A 201 -23.89 3.82 14.32
C GLY A 201 -24.71 2.78 13.54
N CYS A 202 -26.04 2.83 13.61
CA CYS A 202 -26.91 1.95 12.85
C CYS A 202 -27.08 2.44 11.41
N LEU A 203 -27.08 1.52 10.44
CA LEU A 203 -27.29 1.89 9.03
C LEU A 203 -28.69 2.51 8.84
N THR A 204 -28.79 3.53 8.00
CA THR A 204 -30.04 4.21 7.66
C THR A 204 -30.31 4.09 6.16
N CYS A 205 -31.57 4.25 5.72
CA CYS A 205 -31.92 4.31 4.30
C CYS A 205 -31.57 5.65 3.65
N GLN A 206 -30.43 6.23 4.01
CA GLN A 206 -29.86 7.42 3.40
C GLN A 206 -28.54 7.01 2.77
N CYS A 207 -28.23 7.51 1.58
CA CYS A 207 -26.92 7.28 0.99
C CYS A 207 -25.88 8.14 1.69
N LYS A 208 -24.66 7.60 1.84
CA LYS A 208 -23.52 8.44 2.20
C LYS A 208 -23.36 9.53 1.15
N GLU A 209 -23.20 10.77 1.62
CA GLU A 209 -22.99 11.91 0.74
C GLU A 209 -21.72 11.73 -0.09
N CYS A 210 -21.77 12.21 -1.32
CA CYS A 210 -20.59 12.25 -2.16
C CYS A 210 -19.56 13.19 -1.56
N PRO A 211 -18.27 12.80 -1.50
CA PRO A 211 -17.24 13.75 -1.14
C PRO A 211 -17.25 14.90 -2.14
N ILE A 212 -17.20 16.15 -1.64
CA ILE A 212 -17.15 17.33 -2.51
C ILE A 212 -15.79 17.33 -3.20
N VAL A 213 -15.79 17.03 -4.50
CA VAL A 213 -14.56 17.03 -5.32
C VAL A 213 -14.52 18.30 -6.16
N ALA A 214 -13.60 19.20 -5.84
CA ALA A 214 -13.34 20.41 -6.63
C ALA A 214 -12.11 20.17 -7.52
N CYS A 215 -12.31 19.84 -8.80
CA CYS A 215 -11.21 19.77 -9.75
C CYS A 215 -10.95 21.13 -10.38
N LYS A 216 -9.69 21.57 -10.33
CA LYS A 216 -9.19 22.71 -11.07
C LYS A 216 -8.07 22.22 -11.99
N CYS A 217 -8.42 21.83 -13.21
CA CYS A 217 -7.45 21.36 -14.18
C CYS A 217 -6.83 22.55 -14.95
N PRO A 218 -5.55 22.49 -15.32
CA PRO A 218 -4.89 23.53 -16.12
C PRO A 218 -5.35 23.54 -17.58
N ASN A 219 -5.84 22.39 -18.08
CA ASN A 219 -6.42 22.23 -19.41
C ASN A 219 -7.92 21.90 -19.25
N GLU A 220 -8.33 20.71 -19.67
CA GLU A 220 -9.72 20.25 -19.65
C GLU A 220 -10.02 19.38 -18.42
N THR A 221 -11.18 19.62 -17.80
CA THR A 221 -11.71 18.81 -16.68
C THR A 221 -12.76 17.85 -17.22
N ILE A 222 -12.48 16.56 -17.16
CA ILE A 222 -13.44 15.51 -17.53
C ILE A 222 -14.21 15.12 -16.28
N TRP A 223 -15.52 15.28 -16.32
CA TRP A 223 -16.43 14.82 -15.27
C TRP A 223 -16.96 13.43 -15.62
N PHE A 224 -16.96 12.52 -14.65
CA PHE A 224 -17.53 11.19 -14.81
C PHE A 224 -18.16 10.70 -13.52
N GLU A 225 -19.07 9.74 -13.63
CA GLU A 225 -19.71 9.13 -12.48
C GLU A 225 -18.91 7.92 -12.02
N LYS A 226 -18.48 7.93 -10.76
CA LYS A 226 -17.90 6.76 -10.09
C LYS A 226 -18.70 6.50 -8.84
N ASN A 227 -19.26 5.29 -8.74
CA ASN A 227 -20.11 4.91 -7.63
C ASN A 227 -21.19 5.99 -7.38
N GLY A 228 -21.92 6.39 -8.42
CA GLY A 228 -23.01 7.39 -8.37
C GLY A 228 -22.61 8.78 -7.88
N CYS A 229 -21.31 9.05 -7.75
CA CYS A 229 -20.80 10.39 -7.45
C CYS A 229 -20.16 11.00 -8.66
N LYS A 230 -20.45 12.28 -8.86
CA LYS A 230 -19.78 13.13 -9.83
C LYS A 230 -18.35 13.38 -9.35
N VAL A 231 -17.42 12.65 -9.94
CA VAL A 231 -15.99 12.83 -9.75
C VAL A 231 -15.41 13.43 -11.02
N CYS A 232 -14.18 13.91 -10.95
CA CYS A 232 -13.51 14.53 -12.07
C CYS A 232 -12.08 14.05 -12.17
N SER A 233 -11.57 13.98 -13.41
CA SER A 233 -10.15 13.81 -13.71
C SER A 233 -9.72 14.85 -14.72
N CYS A 234 -8.42 15.12 -14.78
CA CYS A 234 -7.87 16.01 -15.79
C CYS A 234 -7.45 15.18 -17.00
N GLN A 235 -7.73 15.68 -18.20
CA GLN A 235 -7.23 15.07 -19.42
C GLN A 235 -5.71 15.27 -19.50
N SER A 236 -4.94 14.18 -19.46
CA SER A 236 -3.52 14.22 -19.75
C SER A 236 -3.34 14.67 -21.20
N ARG A 237 -2.42 15.62 -21.44
CA ARG A 237 -2.02 15.98 -22.81
C ARG A 237 -1.51 14.69 -23.46
N LEU A 238 -2.25 14.13 -24.41
CA LEU A 238 -1.64 13.32 -25.44
C LEU A 238 -0.61 14.25 -26.08
N ILE A 239 0.66 14.04 -25.75
CA ILE A 239 1.73 14.45 -26.63
C ILE A 239 1.49 13.57 -27.84
N GLU A 240 0.81 14.12 -28.85
CA GLU A 240 0.94 13.58 -30.20
C GLU A 240 2.45 13.57 -30.47
N LEU A 241 3.05 12.38 -30.38
CA LEU A 241 4.38 12.18 -30.89
C LEU A 241 4.29 12.57 -32.37
N PRO A 242 5.15 13.47 -32.87
CA PRO A 242 5.17 13.80 -34.27
C PRO A 242 5.37 12.51 -35.05
N ILE A 243 4.43 12.21 -35.94
CA ILE A 243 4.61 11.24 -37.01
C ILE A 243 5.59 11.88 -37.97
N ASP A 244 6.88 11.74 -37.70
CA ASP A 244 7.91 11.97 -38.70
C ASP A 244 8.88 10.80 -38.67
N THR A 245 9.19 10.29 -39.87
CA THR A 245 10.18 9.26 -40.20
C THR A 245 9.76 7.79 -40.11
N LEU A 246 8.88 7.38 -41.03
CA LEU A 246 9.03 6.11 -41.74
C LEU A 246 9.14 6.44 -43.24
N ALA A 247 10.08 5.75 -43.88
CA ALA A 247 10.58 5.93 -45.24
C ALA A 247 9.50 5.93 -46.34
#